data_AF-A0AAN6J5P6-F1
#
_entry.id   AF-A0AAN6J5P6-F1
#
_cell.length_a   1.000
_cell.length_b   1.000
_cell.length_c   1.000
_cell.angle_alpha   90.00
_cell.angle_beta   90.00
_cell.angle_gamma   90.00
#
_symmetry.space_group_name_H-M   'P 1'
#
loop_
_entity.id
_entity.type
_entity.pdbx_description
1 polymer ?
#
loop_
_entity_poly.entity_id
_entity_poly.type
_entity_poly.pdbx_seq_one_letter_code
_entity_poly.pdbx_strand_id
1 'polypeptide(L)'
;MKLSAEELTALTRYQIGALKAFLDAEDVPLHHVKPHGVLYGMMYRDPEVCRTPVFGLAGTHHEAVAKELGLPFVAELYGDVKYTSSGTLVIDRKKKYTVPS
;
A
#
# COMPACT_ATOMS: atom_id res chain seq x y z
N MET A 1 9.43 -9.31 10.73
CA MET A 1 10.23 -9.77 9.59
C MET A 1 11.11 -8.61 9.16
N LYS A 2 12.41 -8.80 8.96
CA LYS A 2 13.30 -7.78 8.42
C LYS A 2 13.69 -8.26 7.02
N LEU A 3 13.27 -7.52 6.00
CA LEU A 3 13.58 -7.81 4.60
C LEU A 3 14.54 -6.73 4.09
N SER A 4 15.46 -7.10 3.21
CA SER A 4 16.20 -6.13 2.41
C SER A 4 15.29 -5.51 1.34
N ALA A 5 15.67 -4.35 0.80
CA ALA A 5 14.95 -3.71 -0.29
C ALA A 5 14.87 -4.61 -1.55
N GLU A 6 15.92 -5.42 -1.79
CA GLU A 6 15.97 -6.37 -2.90
C GLU A 6 14.99 -7.53 -2.70
N GLU A 7 14.95 -8.13 -1.50
CA GLU A 7 13.97 -9.17 -1.17
C GLU A 7 12.54 -8.65 -1.28
N LEU A 8 12.32 -7.40 -0.85
CA LEU A 8 11.02 -6.76 -0.91
C LEU A 8 10.55 -6.53 -2.35
N THR A 9 11.46 -6.07 -3.21
CA THR A 9 11.20 -5.89 -4.64
C THR A 9 10.90 -7.23 -5.31
N ALA A 10 11.69 -8.26 -5.02
CA ALA A 10 11.51 -9.61 -5.56
C ALA A 10 10.16 -10.22 -5.14
N LEU A 11 9.81 -10.13 -3.86
CA LEU A 11 8.53 -10.63 -3.34
C LEU A 11 7.33 -9.87 -3.89
N THR A 12 7.45 -8.55 -4.05
CA THR A 12 6.39 -7.71 -4.64
C THR A 12 6.17 -8.08 -6.10
N ARG A 13 7.24 -8.21 -6.89
CA ARG A 13 7.18 -8.63 -8.28
C ARG A 13 6.60 -10.04 -8.42
N TYR A 14 6.99 -10.97 -7.54
CA TYR A 14 6.46 -12.32 -7.54
C TYR A 14 4.94 -12.36 -7.31
N GLN A 15 4.44 -11.65 -6.29
CA GLN A 15 3.01 -11.61 -5.98
C GLN A 15 2.19 -10.96 -7.09
N ILE A 16 2.67 -9.83 -7.64
CA ILE A 16 2.01 -9.15 -8.77
C ILE A 16 1.99 -10.05 -10.00
N GLY A 17 3.12 -10.69 -10.33
CA GLY A 17 3.23 -11.59 -11.48
C GLY A 17 2.30 -12.80 -11.36
N ALA A 18 2.23 -13.40 -10.17
CA ALA A 18 1.32 -14.51 -9.91
C ALA A 18 -0.15 -14.11 -10.13
N LEU A 19 -0.59 -12.97 -9.58
CA LEU A 19 -1.95 -12.46 -9.81
C LEU A 19 -2.19 -12.11 -11.29
N LYS A 20 -1.21 -11.46 -11.94
CA LYS A 20 -1.31 -11.05 -13.35
C LYS A 20 -1.55 -12.25 -14.27
N ALA A 21 -0.94 -13.41 -13.99
CA ALA A 21 -1.17 -14.61 -14.78
C ALA A 21 -2.64 -15.09 -14.74
N PHE A 22 -3.31 -15.00 -13.58
CA PHE A 22 -4.74 -15.30 -13.48
C PHE A 22 -5.59 -14.27 -14.22
N LEU A 23 -5.26 -12.99 -14.06
CA LEU A 23 -5.97 -11.90 -14.72
C LEU A 23 -5.88 -12.01 -16.26
N ASP A 24 -4.71 -12.37 -16.78
CA ASP A 24 -4.48 -12.58 -18.21
C ASP A 24 -5.23 -13.79 -18.76
N ALA A 25 -5.36 -14.87 -17.97
CA ALA A 25 -6.14 -16.03 -18.36
C ALA A 25 -7.64 -15.72 -18.52
N GLU A 26 -8.14 -14.70 -17.80
CA GLU A 26 -9.54 -14.27 -17.80
C GLU A 26 -9.79 -12.98 -18.61
N ASP A 27 -8.77 -12.47 -19.32
CA ASP A 27 -8.81 -11.21 -20.07
C ASP A 27 -9.24 -9.98 -19.22
N VAL A 28 -8.83 -9.97 -17.95
CA VAL A 28 -9.10 -8.87 -17.01
C VAL A 28 -7.83 -8.05 -16.80
N PRO A 29 -7.88 -6.71 -16.84
CA PRO A 29 -6.70 -5.89 -16.58
C PRO A 29 -6.36 -5.82 -15.08
N LEU A 30 -5.07 -5.82 -14.76
CA LEU A 30 -4.60 -5.42 -13.43
C LEU A 30 -4.78 -3.91 -13.26
N HIS A 31 -5.73 -3.51 -12.42
CA HIS A 31 -6.03 -2.09 -12.21
C HIS A 31 -5.04 -1.36 -11.29
N HIS A 32 -4.63 -1.99 -10.19
CA HIS A 32 -3.79 -1.34 -9.19
C HIS A 32 -3.11 -2.33 -8.24
N VAL A 33 -2.14 -1.83 -7.47
CA VAL A 33 -1.49 -2.55 -6.38
C VAL A 33 -1.71 -1.77 -5.07
N LYS A 34 -2.24 -2.46 -4.06
CA LYS A 34 -2.37 -1.93 -2.70
C LYS A 34 -1.54 -2.80 -1.75
N PRO A 35 -0.43 -2.28 -1.19
CA PRO A 35 0.36 -3.01 -0.21
C PRO A 35 -0.48 -3.39 1.02
N HIS A 36 -0.30 -4.60 1.55
CA HIS A 36 -1.05 -5.07 2.72
C HIS A 36 -0.20 -5.10 4.01
N GLY A 37 -0.83 -4.82 5.15
CA GLY A 37 -0.28 -5.06 6.48
C GLY A 37 1.05 -4.35 6.76
N VAL A 38 2.05 -5.09 7.21
CA VAL A 38 3.37 -4.54 7.57
C VAL A 38 4.09 -3.94 6.35
N LEU A 39 3.85 -4.46 5.14
CA LEU A 39 4.43 -3.91 3.90
C LEU A 39 3.99 -2.47 3.66
N TYR A 40 2.71 -2.18 3.89
CA TYR A 40 2.16 -0.83 3.85
C TYR A 40 2.85 0.11 4.87
N GLY A 41 3.10 -0.40 6.08
CA GLY A 41 3.83 0.35 7.11
C GLY A 41 5.34 0.47 6.87
N MET A 42 5.94 -0.42 6.07
CA MET A 42 7.36 -0.36 5.69
C MET A 42 7.58 0.61 4.52
N MET A 43 6.67 0.61 3.54
CA MET A 43 6.66 1.59 2.43
C MET A 43 6.44 3.04 2.95
N TYR A 44 5.82 3.19 4.13
CA TYR A 44 5.78 4.48 4.85
C TYR A 44 7.16 4.99 5.29
N ARG A 45 8.20 4.15 5.42
CA ARG A 45 9.48 4.53 6.06
C ARG A 45 10.69 4.49 5.14
N ASP A 46 10.57 3.89 3.95
CA ASP A 46 11.70 3.65 3.05
C ASP A 46 11.33 3.99 1.59
N PRO A 47 11.86 5.09 1.03
CA PRO A 47 11.52 5.57 -0.31
C PRO A 47 12.05 4.67 -1.45
N GLU A 48 13.09 3.86 -1.22
CA GLU A 48 13.68 2.98 -2.25
C GLU A 48 12.73 1.84 -2.68
N VAL A 49 11.64 1.64 -1.93
CA VAL A 49 10.68 0.54 -2.10
C VAL A 49 9.54 0.86 -3.08
N CYS A 50 9.29 2.13 -3.39
CA CYS A 50 8.03 2.58 -4.01
C CYS A 50 8.16 2.94 -5.52
N ARG A 51 8.40 1.99 -6.43
CA ARG A 51 8.50 2.30 -7.89
C ARG A 51 7.31 1.84 -8.77
N THR A 52 6.18 1.47 -8.16
CA THR A 52 4.96 1.03 -8.86
C THR A 52 3.76 1.88 -8.44
N PRO A 53 2.69 2.01 -9.27
CA PRO A 53 1.47 2.73 -8.88
C PRO A 53 0.86 2.11 -7.62
N VAL A 54 0.73 2.92 -6.57
CA VAL A 54 0.39 2.46 -5.21
C VAL A 54 -0.75 3.31 -4.66
N PHE A 55 -1.74 2.63 -4.08
CA PHE A 55 -2.69 3.27 -3.16
C PHE A 55 -1.99 3.55 -1.83
N GLY A 56 -2.11 4.78 -1.33
CA GLY A 56 -1.53 5.17 -0.05
C GLY A 56 -2.32 6.26 0.64
N LEU A 57 -2.02 6.49 1.92
CA LEU A 57 -2.61 7.59 2.69
C LEU A 57 -2.03 8.93 2.19
N ALA A 58 -2.92 9.91 1.98
CA ALA A 58 -2.53 11.29 1.73
C ALA A 58 -1.65 11.83 2.86
N GLY A 59 -0.72 12.72 2.53
CA GLY A 59 0.20 13.34 3.49
C GLY A 59 1.27 12.39 4.04
N THR A 60 1.48 11.23 3.40
CA THR A 60 2.53 10.27 3.79
C THR A 60 3.63 10.15 2.74
N HIS A 61 4.72 9.45 3.08
CA HIS A 61 5.82 9.18 2.14
C HIS A 61 5.37 8.47 0.84
N HIS A 62 4.24 7.75 0.84
CA HIS A 62 3.68 7.18 -0.37
C HIS A 62 3.36 8.25 -1.42
N GLU A 63 2.75 9.37 -1.00
CA GLU A 63 2.39 10.46 -1.89
C GLU A 63 3.63 11.22 -2.37
N ALA A 64 4.59 11.47 -1.46
CA ALA A 64 5.83 12.17 -1.80
C ALA A 64 6.66 11.40 -2.84
N VAL A 65 6.86 10.10 -2.62
CA VAL A 65 7.66 9.25 -3.53
C VAL A 65 6.92 8.99 -4.84
N ALA A 66 5.61 8.76 -4.81
CA ALA A 66 4.83 8.63 -6.04
C ALA A 66 4.92 9.90 -6.91
N LYS A 67 4.86 11.08 -6.28
CA LYS A 67 5.03 12.37 -6.97
C LYS A 67 6.44 12.56 -7.53
N GLU A 68 7.47 12.22 -6.76
CA GLU A 68 8.87 12.30 -7.21
C GLU A 68 9.13 11.43 -8.43
N LEU A 69 8.54 10.22 -8.45
CA LEU A 69 8.71 9.25 -9.53
C LEU A 69 7.72 9.45 -10.70
N GLY A 70 6.83 10.44 -10.62
CA GLY A 70 5.81 10.70 -11.64
C GLY A 70 4.76 9.58 -11.77
N LEU A 71 4.57 8.80 -10.72
CA LEU A 71 3.62 7.69 -10.70
C LEU A 71 2.20 8.18 -10.34
N PRO A 72 1.14 7.62 -10.95
CA PRO A 72 -0.22 7.86 -10.51
C PRO A 72 -0.41 7.46 -9.05
N PHE A 73 -0.99 8.35 -8.26
CA PHE A 73 -1.28 8.15 -6.84
C PHE A 73 -2.77 8.36 -6.56
N VAL A 74 -3.37 7.45 -5.79
CA VAL A 74 -4.74 7.59 -5.32
C VAL A 74 -4.73 7.60 -3.80
N ALA A 75 -5.16 8.73 -3.23
CA ALA A 75 -5.27 8.91 -1.80
C ALA A 75 -6.38 8.03 -1.22
N GLU A 76 -6.03 7.20 -0.24
CA GLU A 76 -6.96 6.31 0.43
C GLU A 76 -7.42 6.86 1.80
N LEU A 77 -8.72 6.74 2.09
CA LEU A 77 -9.33 7.03 3.38
C LEU A 77 -10.05 5.79 3.89
N TYR A 78 -9.98 5.55 5.20
CA TYR A 78 -10.64 4.45 5.89
C TYR A 78 -11.69 5.01 6.84
N GLY A 79 -12.98 4.74 6.59
CA GLY A 79 -14.08 5.27 7.42
C GLY A 79 -14.24 4.56 8.78
N ASP A 80 -13.64 3.39 8.95
CA ASP A 80 -13.82 2.50 10.11
C ASP A 80 -12.67 2.55 11.13
N VAL A 81 -11.67 3.40 10.89
CA VAL A 81 -10.46 3.51 11.73
C VAL A 81 -10.27 4.92 12.25
N LYS A 82 -9.58 5.01 13.39
CA LYS A 82 -9.26 6.30 14.02
C LYS A 82 -7.98 6.87 13.41
N TYR A 83 -7.95 8.20 13.35
CA TYR A 83 -6.80 8.98 12.91
C TYR A 83 -6.23 9.79 14.08
N THR A 84 -4.91 9.98 14.06
CA THR A 84 -4.24 10.94 14.94
C THR A 84 -4.50 12.37 14.47
N SER A 85 -4.18 13.37 15.30
CA SER A 85 -4.25 14.78 14.89
C SER A 85 -3.32 15.12 13.72
N SER A 86 -2.31 14.29 13.45
CA SER A 86 -1.42 14.41 12.30
C SER A 86 -1.89 13.63 11.06
N GLY A 87 -3.12 13.10 11.06
CA GLY A 87 -3.71 12.42 9.90
C GLY A 87 -3.20 10.99 9.64
N THR A 88 -2.48 10.39 10.59
CA THR A 88 -1.99 9.01 10.47
C THR A 88 -2.93 8.00 11.12
N LEU A 89 -2.92 6.75 10.64
CA LEU A 89 -3.76 5.67 11.18
C LEU A 89 -3.36 5.30 12.61
N VAL A 90 -4.33 5.23 13.51
CA VAL A 90 -4.16 4.65 14.85
C VAL A 90 -4.23 3.13 14.72
N ILE A 91 -3.09 2.45 14.91
CA ILE A 91 -3.02 0.99 14.83
C ILE A 91 -3.48 0.39 16.16
N ASP A 92 -4.73 -0.07 16.20
CA ASP A 92 -5.29 -0.74 17.37
C ASP A 92 -5.00 -2.26 17.32
N ARG A 93 -4.35 -2.80 18.36
CA ARG A 93 -3.94 -4.23 18.40
C ARG A 93 -5.12 -5.20 18.54
N LYS A 94 -6.30 -4.71 18.90
CA LYS A 94 -7.58 -5.45 18.92
C LYS A 94 -8.62 -4.60 18.22
N LYS A 95 -9.06 -5.00 17.02
CA LYS A 95 -10.21 -4.37 16.36
C LYS A 95 -11.44 -4.56 17.25
N LYS A 96 -11.97 -3.47 17.80
CA LYS A 96 -13.34 -3.47 18.34
C LYS A 96 -14.29 -3.29 17.16
N TYR A 97 -15.37 -4.06 17.13
CA TYR A 97 -16.40 -3.94 16.11
C TYR A 97 -17.00 -2.52 16.17
N THR A 98 -16.90 -1.78 15.07
CA THR A 98 -17.51 -0.45 14.95
C THR A 98 -18.82 -0.61 14.21
N VAL A 99 -19.94 -0.35 14.88
CA VAL A 99 -21.24 -0.21 14.22
C VAL A 99 -21.26 1.10 13.43
N PRO A 100 -21.59 1.10 12.14
CA PRO A 100 -21.81 2.34 11.40
C PRO A 100 -22.97 3.11 12.03
N SER A 101 -22.76 4.41 12.25
CA SER A 101 -23.80 5.36 12.69
C SER A 101 -24.69 5.79 11.53
#